data_AF-A0A7C2N8S6-F1
#
_entry.id   AF-A0A7C2N8S6-F1
#
_cell.length_a   1.000
_cell.length_b   1.000
_cell.length_c   1.000
_cell.angle_alpha   90.00
_cell.angle_beta   90.00
_cell.angle_gamma   90.00
#
_symmetry.space_group_name_H-M   'P 1'
#
loop_
_entity.id
_entity.type
_entity.pdbx_description
1 polymer ?
#
loop_
_entity_poly.entity_id
_entity_poly.type
_entity_poly.pdbx_seq_one_letter_code
_entity_poly.pdbx_strand_id
1 'polypeptide(L)'
;MEILRAVDIAKREWENIRVSLERCGDIGEFTSKDQARGGIPPISNGPLLIRNIIEMENKMPTYSYYTKEAGHVYAVLASRAGERLGLNTRLSQTFGSGYSWVRTGCLDLNLVEKKHVIKQLFFYKLFFPLGGHFGWDFNSQSSKSKLNLVYHKFITWQDNPTVYYQDVVKYKEQLEPLWNGLALALGLHGGFLKPQGSSEELPKLM
;
A
#
# COMPACT_ATOMS: atom_id res chain seq x y z
N MET A 1 11.24 5.76 -26.62
CA MET A 1 10.01 6.60 -26.52
C MET A 1 9.05 6.13 -25.42
N GLU A 2 9.09 4.87 -24.99
CA GLU A 2 8.23 4.34 -23.90
C GLU A 2 8.52 4.90 -22.50
N ILE A 3 9.78 5.26 -22.20
CA ILE A 3 10.16 5.82 -20.90
C ILE A 3 9.45 7.17 -20.67
N LEU A 4 9.42 8.04 -21.68
CA LEU A 4 8.75 9.34 -21.58
C LEU A 4 7.24 9.15 -21.36
N ARG A 5 6.62 8.24 -22.13
CA ARG A 5 5.22 7.86 -21.95
C ARG A 5 4.95 7.35 -20.53
N ALA A 6 5.79 6.47 -19.98
CA ALA A 6 5.65 5.97 -18.63
C ALA A 6 5.77 7.07 -17.57
N VAL A 7 6.67 8.04 -17.77
CA VAL A 7 6.82 9.20 -16.88
C VAL A 7 5.55 10.06 -16.90
N ASP A 8 4.94 10.30 -18.06
CA ASP A 8 3.73 11.11 -18.15
C ASP A 8 2.52 10.42 -17.49
N ILE A 9 2.40 9.09 -17.65
CA ILE A 9 1.40 8.29 -16.94
C ILE A 9 1.65 8.34 -15.43
N ALA A 10 2.90 8.18 -14.99
CA ALA A 10 3.25 8.25 -13.57
C ALA A 10 2.91 9.62 -12.95
N LYS A 11 3.13 10.72 -13.68
CA LYS A 11 2.70 12.07 -13.25
C LYS A 11 1.20 12.18 -13.10
N ARG A 12 0.42 11.65 -14.06
CA ARG A 12 -1.04 11.62 -13.97
C ARG A 12 -1.52 10.84 -12.75
N GLU A 13 -0.94 9.67 -12.51
CA GLU A 13 -1.31 8.85 -11.35
C GLU A 13 -0.84 9.44 -10.02
N TRP A 14 0.30 10.14 -10.01
CA TRP A 14 0.74 10.92 -8.86
C TRP A 14 -0.27 12.00 -8.51
N GLU A 15 -0.80 12.72 -9.49
CA GLU A 15 -1.82 13.73 -9.27
C GLU A 15 -3.11 13.14 -8.70
N ASN A 16 -3.52 11.96 -9.18
CA ASN A 16 -4.65 11.23 -8.59
C ASN A 16 -4.40 10.90 -7.11
N ILE A 17 -3.18 10.47 -6.76
CA ILE A 17 -2.79 10.20 -5.37
C ILE A 17 -2.81 11.50 -4.55
N ARG A 18 -2.24 12.60 -5.07
CA ARG A 18 -2.21 13.90 -4.42
C ARG A 18 -3.63 14.38 -4.06
N VAL A 19 -4.56 14.29 -5.00
CA VAL A 19 -5.98 14.63 -4.75
C VAL A 19 -6.58 13.73 -3.67
N SER A 20 -6.38 12.42 -3.74
CA SER A 20 -6.95 11.48 -2.75
C SER A 20 -6.39 11.69 -1.34
N LEU A 21 -5.14 12.14 -1.22
CA LEU A 21 -4.44 12.36 0.05
C LEU A 21 -4.48 13.82 0.53
N GLU A 22 -5.24 14.71 -0.12
CA GLU A 22 -5.25 16.14 0.19
C GLU A 22 -5.55 16.45 1.67
N ARG A 23 -6.32 15.58 2.35
CA ARG A 23 -6.65 15.72 3.77
C ARG A 23 -5.55 15.22 4.71
N CYS A 24 -4.64 14.39 4.22
CA CYS A 24 -3.48 13.88 4.95
C CYS A 24 -2.33 14.90 4.96
N GLY A 25 -2.24 15.73 3.92
CA GLY A 25 -1.21 16.74 3.72
C GLY A 25 -0.87 16.93 2.24
N ASP A 26 0.02 17.87 1.95
CA ASP A 26 0.51 18.09 0.59
C ASP A 26 1.75 17.23 0.32
N ILE A 27 1.64 16.34 -0.67
CA ILE A 27 2.76 15.52 -1.13
C ILE A 27 3.59 16.23 -2.21
N GLY A 28 3.22 17.43 -2.65
CA GLY A 28 3.92 18.20 -3.67
C GLY A 28 3.88 17.58 -5.06
N GLU A 29 4.64 18.18 -5.99
CA GLU A 29 4.70 17.75 -7.38
C GLU A 29 5.54 16.48 -7.58
N PHE A 30 5.25 15.74 -8.65
CA PHE A 30 6.06 14.59 -9.06
C PHE A 30 7.43 15.05 -9.58
N THR A 31 8.51 14.55 -8.99
CA THR A 31 9.89 14.93 -9.29
C THR A 31 10.73 13.73 -9.74
N SER A 32 11.93 14.00 -10.26
CA SER A 32 12.92 12.96 -10.58
C SER A 32 13.37 12.14 -9.36
N LYS A 33 13.21 12.64 -8.13
CA LYS A 33 13.54 11.90 -6.90
C LYS A 33 12.52 10.80 -6.60
N ASP A 34 11.27 10.96 -7.01
CA ASP A 34 10.24 9.91 -6.90
C ASP A 34 10.48 8.79 -7.90
N GLN A 35 11.31 9.07 -8.92
CA GLN A 35 11.81 8.03 -9.79
C GLN A 35 12.71 7.11 -8.97
N ALA A 36 13.71 7.58 -8.19
CA ALA A 36 14.79 6.75 -7.64
C ALA A 36 14.90 6.70 -6.09
N ARG A 37 14.78 5.51 -5.45
CA ARG A 37 15.60 5.18 -4.24
C ARG A 37 15.52 3.73 -3.72
N GLY A 38 16.67 3.21 -3.28
CA GLY A 38 16.83 2.33 -2.11
C GLY A 38 16.16 0.98 -2.20
N GLY A 39 16.62 0.11 -3.10
CA GLY A 39 16.09 -1.26 -3.29
C GLY A 39 14.93 -1.37 -4.28
N ILE A 40 14.27 -0.26 -4.63
CA ILE A 40 13.31 -0.19 -5.75
C ILE A 40 13.98 0.64 -6.85
N PRO A 41 14.21 0.05 -8.05
CA PRO A 41 14.92 0.72 -9.10
C PRO A 41 14.14 1.94 -9.60
N PRO A 42 14.84 2.99 -10.05
CA PRO A 42 14.20 4.23 -10.44
C PRO A 42 13.05 4.02 -11.44
N ILE A 43 11.99 4.84 -11.50
CA ILE A 43 11.04 4.78 -12.65
C ILE A 43 11.80 4.86 -13.98
N SER A 44 12.92 5.58 -14.04
CA SER A 44 13.82 5.62 -15.21
C SER A 44 14.78 4.43 -15.36
N ASN A 45 14.99 3.62 -14.31
CA ASN A 45 15.97 2.51 -14.27
C ASN A 45 15.38 1.17 -13.80
N GLY A 46 14.06 1.06 -13.68
CA GLY A 46 13.34 -0.12 -13.21
C GLY A 46 12.52 -0.68 -14.35
N PRO A 47 13.04 -1.64 -15.13
CA PRO A 47 12.33 -2.23 -16.26
C PRO A 47 10.92 -2.71 -15.86
N LEU A 48 10.78 -3.21 -14.63
CA LEU A 48 9.51 -3.69 -14.09
C LEU A 48 8.48 -2.58 -13.87
N LEU A 49 8.86 -1.44 -13.30
CA LEU A 49 7.90 -0.36 -13.01
C LEU A 49 7.46 0.36 -14.30
N ILE A 50 8.40 0.62 -15.23
CA ILE A 50 8.05 1.13 -16.57
C ILE A 50 7.07 0.19 -17.26
N ARG A 51 7.40 -1.11 -17.28
CA ARG A 51 6.56 -2.12 -17.89
C ARG A 51 5.16 -2.13 -17.26
N ASN A 52 5.06 -2.16 -15.93
CA ASN A 52 3.78 -2.16 -15.23
C ASN A 52 2.99 -0.87 -15.48
N ILE A 53 3.64 0.30 -15.58
CA ILE A 53 2.95 1.55 -15.95
C ILE A 53 2.34 1.46 -17.35
N ILE A 54 3.11 0.98 -18.33
CA ILE A 54 2.64 0.86 -19.72
C ILE A 54 1.54 -0.20 -19.84
N GLU A 55 1.72 -1.36 -19.21
CA GLU A 55 0.72 -2.44 -19.23
C GLU A 55 -0.56 -2.04 -18.49
N MET A 56 -0.47 -1.34 -17.36
CA MET A 56 -1.61 -0.75 -16.67
C MET A 56 -2.40 0.16 -17.62
N GLU A 57 -1.73 1.08 -18.30
CA GLU A 57 -2.38 2.02 -19.23
C GLU A 57 -3.07 1.29 -20.39
N ASN A 58 -2.40 0.30 -20.97
CA ASN A 58 -2.96 -0.48 -22.08
C ASN A 58 -4.20 -1.29 -21.66
N LYS A 59 -4.27 -1.74 -20.40
CA LYS A 59 -5.38 -2.52 -19.83
C LYS A 59 -6.52 -1.65 -19.30
N MET A 60 -6.28 -0.35 -19.11
CA MET A 60 -7.21 0.59 -18.50
C MET A 60 -8.60 0.62 -19.16
N PRO A 61 -8.76 0.59 -20.51
CA PRO A 61 -10.09 0.63 -21.14
C PRO A 61 -10.97 -0.58 -20.80
N THR A 62 -10.36 -1.75 -20.57
CA THR A 62 -11.08 -3.02 -20.37
C THR A 62 -11.28 -3.33 -18.89
N TYR A 63 -10.26 -3.10 -18.08
CA TYR A 63 -10.22 -3.57 -16.69
C TYR A 63 -10.19 -2.42 -15.67
N SER A 64 -10.17 -1.16 -16.13
CA SER A 64 -9.90 -0.01 -15.28
C SER A 64 -8.63 -0.26 -14.46
N TYR A 65 -8.62 0.12 -13.19
CA TYR A 65 -7.52 -0.14 -12.26
C TYR A 65 -7.52 -1.56 -11.65
N TYR A 66 -8.46 -2.45 -12.03
CA TYR A 66 -8.52 -3.81 -11.48
C TYR A 66 -7.51 -4.74 -12.18
N THR A 67 -6.22 -4.42 -12.06
CA THR A 67 -5.12 -5.17 -12.67
C THR A 67 -3.94 -5.28 -11.70
N LYS A 68 -3.13 -6.34 -11.85
CA LYS A 68 -1.92 -6.53 -11.04
C LYS A 68 -0.90 -5.41 -11.29
N GLU A 69 -0.84 -4.92 -12.52
CA GLU A 69 0.04 -3.85 -12.93
C GLU A 69 -0.33 -2.53 -12.25
N ALA A 70 -1.63 -2.19 -12.22
CA ALA A 70 -2.13 -1.05 -11.44
C ALA A 70 -1.80 -1.21 -9.95
N GLY A 71 -2.01 -2.41 -9.40
CA GLY A 71 -1.67 -2.72 -8.01
C GLY A 71 -0.19 -2.43 -7.69
N HIS A 72 0.72 -2.87 -8.54
CA HIS A 72 2.14 -2.61 -8.37
C HIS A 72 2.47 -1.10 -8.48
N VAL A 73 1.96 -0.42 -9.50
CA VAL A 73 2.21 1.02 -9.72
C VAL A 73 1.74 1.85 -8.53
N TYR A 74 0.51 1.65 -8.08
CA TYR A 74 -0.02 2.39 -6.92
C TYR A 74 0.69 2.03 -5.63
N ALA A 75 1.15 0.79 -5.45
CA ALA A 75 1.90 0.41 -4.26
C ALA A 75 3.21 1.22 -4.19
N VAL A 76 3.93 1.34 -5.30
CA VAL A 76 5.16 2.14 -5.35
C VAL A 76 4.89 3.63 -5.17
N LEU A 77 3.97 4.21 -5.95
CA LEU A 77 3.71 5.65 -5.92
C LEU A 77 3.14 6.10 -4.57
N ALA A 78 2.19 5.36 -3.99
CA ALA A 78 1.61 5.70 -2.69
C ALA A 78 2.61 5.50 -1.54
N SER A 79 3.56 4.58 -1.68
CA SER A 79 4.68 4.47 -0.73
C SER A 79 5.61 5.69 -0.80
N ARG A 80 5.78 6.33 -1.96
CA ARG A 80 6.52 7.59 -2.05
C ARG A 80 5.74 8.76 -1.47
N ALA A 81 4.43 8.79 -1.73
CA ALA A 81 3.53 9.78 -1.14
C ALA A 81 3.58 9.72 0.41
N GLY A 82 3.52 8.53 1.01
CA GLY A 82 3.63 8.38 2.46
C GLY A 82 4.98 8.87 3.02
N GLU A 83 6.09 8.68 2.30
CA GLU A 83 7.41 9.19 2.72
C GLU A 83 7.43 10.72 2.72
N ARG A 84 6.81 11.34 1.70
CA ARG A 84 6.67 12.79 1.62
C ARG A 84 5.76 13.36 2.70
N LEU A 85 4.77 12.59 3.14
CA LEU A 85 3.95 12.90 4.31
C LEU A 85 4.68 12.63 5.65
N GLY A 86 5.95 12.21 5.64
CA GLY A 86 6.74 12.04 6.87
C GLY A 86 6.66 10.65 7.52
N LEU A 87 6.08 9.65 6.85
CA LEU A 87 6.22 8.26 7.30
C LEU A 87 7.64 7.75 7.01
N ASN A 88 8.19 6.98 7.95
CA ASN A 88 9.41 6.22 7.73
C ASN A 88 9.21 5.19 6.63
N THR A 89 10.29 4.77 5.99
CA THR A 89 10.25 3.89 4.81
C THR A 89 9.42 2.62 5.02
N ARG A 90 9.51 1.96 6.18
CA ARG A 90 8.80 0.69 6.43
C ARG A 90 7.28 0.90 6.56
N LEU A 91 6.87 1.94 7.27
CA LEU A 91 5.45 2.29 7.41
C LEU A 91 4.90 2.85 6.10
N SER A 92 5.70 3.61 5.36
CA SER A 92 5.29 4.13 4.07
C SER A 92 5.07 3.04 3.02
N GLN A 93 5.96 2.03 2.95
CA GLN A 93 5.75 0.84 2.12
C GLN A 93 4.45 0.11 2.46
N THR A 94 4.21 -0.05 3.76
CA THR A 94 2.98 -0.67 4.27
C THR A 94 1.75 0.14 3.88
N PHE A 95 1.82 1.46 4.02
CA PHE A 95 0.77 2.40 3.65
C PHE A 95 0.48 2.31 2.16
N GLY A 96 1.51 2.35 1.31
CA GLY A 96 1.37 2.26 -0.13
C GLY A 96 0.77 0.95 -0.61
N SER A 97 1.20 -0.19 -0.03
CA SER A 97 0.57 -1.48 -0.34
C SER A 97 -0.92 -1.52 0.03
N GLY A 98 -1.29 -1.01 1.20
CA GLY A 98 -2.69 -0.95 1.64
C GLY A 98 -3.53 0.00 0.80
N TYR A 99 -3.00 1.19 0.50
CA TYR A 99 -3.59 2.17 -0.42
C TYR A 99 -3.87 1.53 -1.77
N SER A 100 -2.88 0.83 -2.34
CA SER A 100 -2.99 0.17 -3.62
C SER A 100 -4.11 -0.86 -3.64
N TRP A 101 -4.19 -1.70 -2.60
CA TRP A 101 -5.23 -2.71 -2.53
C TRP A 101 -6.63 -2.09 -2.48
N VAL A 102 -6.83 -1.05 -1.66
CA VAL A 102 -8.10 -0.32 -1.62
C VAL A 102 -8.37 0.37 -2.98
N ARG A 103 -7.35 0.94 -3.64
CA ARG A 103 -7.56 1.65 -4.91
C ARG A 103 -7.91 0.72 -6.07
N THR A 104 -7.29 -0.44 -6.12
CA THR A 104 -7.26 -1.32 -7.31
C THR A 104 -8.05 -2.62 -7.11
N GLY A 105 -8.38 -2.98 -5.87
CA GLY A 105 -8.91 -4.30 -5.53
C GLY A 105 -7.88 -5.44 -5.65
N CYS A 106 -6.66 -5.16 -6.10
CA CYS A 106 -5.62 -6.15 -6.31
C CYS A 106 -4.65 -6.20 -5.12
N LEU A 107 -4.59 -7.37 -4.46
CA LEU A 107 -3.61 -7.64 -3.41
C LEU A 107 -2.29 -8.08 -4.07
N ASP A 108 -1.25 -7.24 -4.01
CA ASP A 108 0.09 -7.62 -4.48
C ASP A 108 0.81 -8.42 -3.39
N LEU A 109 0.90 -9.74 -3.60
CA LEU A 109 1.58 -10.69 -2.73
C LEU A 109 3.08 -10.83 -3.05
N ASN A 110 3.57 -10.26 -4.15
CA ASN A 110 4.96 -10.45 -4.61
C ASN A 110 5.96 -9.53 -3.89
N LEU A 111 5.48 -8.41 -3.32
CA LEU A 111 6.31 -7.43 -2.61
C LEU A 111 6.34 -7.62 -1.09
N VAL A 112 5.70 -8.67 -0.58
CA VAL A 112 5.39 -8.79 0.85
C VAL A 112 5.71 -10.19 1.36
N GLU A 113 6.73 -10.31 2.20
CA GLU A 113 6.91 -11.50 3.04
C GLU A 113 5.61 -11.77 3.79
N LYS A 114 5.17 -13.04 3.95
CA LYS A 114 3.89 -13.43 4.58
C LYS A 114 3.53 -12.64 5.87
N LYS A 115 4.54 -12.18 6.63
CA LYS A 115 4.39 -11.31 7.81
C LYS A 115 3.85 -9.89 7.55
N HIS A 116 3.89 -9.36 6.31
CA HIS A 116 3.36 -8.03 5.96
C HIS A 116 1.93 -8.05 5.38
N VAL A 117 1.36 -9.22 5.04
CA VAL A 117 -0.05 -9.31 4.61
C VAL A 117 -0.99 -8.82 5.71
N ILE A 118 -0.64 -9.12 6.97
CA ILE A 118 -1.34 -8.62 8.16
C ILE A 118 -1.44 -7.09 8.16
N LYS A 119 -0.39 -6.40 7.72
CA LYS A 119 -0.38 -4.94 7.72
C LYS A 119 -1.23 -4.34 6.60
N GLN A 120 -1.29 -5.00 5.44
CA GLN A 120 -2.22 -4.64 4.36
C GLN A 120 -3.67 -4.88 4.80
N LEU A 121 -3.93 -5.95 5.55
CA LEU A 121 -5.24 -6.23 6.16
C LEU A 121 -5.64 -5.18 7.19
N PHE A 122 -4.72 -4.62 7.98
CA PHE A 122 -5.05 -3.48 8.86
C PHE A 122 -5.46 -2.26 8.06
N PHE A 123 -4.73 -1.90 7.01
CA PHE A 123 -5.11 -0.77 6.16
C PHE A 123 -6.53 -0.94 5.64
N TYR A 124 -6.83 -2.11 5.07
CA TYR A 124 -8.16 -2.40 4.55
C TYR A 124 -9.23 -2.35 5.65
N LYS A 125 -8.95 -2.89 6.84
CA LYS A 125 -9.90 -2.85 7.96
C LYS A 125 -10.11 -1.43 8.51
N LEU A 126 -9.08 -0.60 8.51
CA LEU A 126 -9.16 0.82 8.87
C LEU A 126 -9.98 1.60 7.84
N PHE A 127 -9.84 1.27 6.56
CA PHE A 127 -10.58 1.93 5.47
C PHE A 127 -12.04 1.43 5.35
N PHE A 128 -12.26 0.12 5.52
CA PHE A 128 -13.56 -0.56 5.51
C PHE A 128 -13.83 -1.28 6.83
N PRO A 129 -14.15 -0.55 7.90
CA PRO A 129 -14.43 -1.17 9.18
C PRO A 129 -15.60 -2.18 9.12
N LEU A 130 -16.58 -1.94 8.25
CA LEU A 130 -17.79 -2.78 8.08
C LEU A 130 -17.82 -3.56 6.74
N GLY A 131 -16.73 -3.58 5.97
CA GLY A 131 -16.71 -4.07 4.58
C GLY A 131 -17.02 -2.97 3.55
N GLY A 132 -16.70 -3.22 2.27
CA GLY A 132 -16.83 -2.22 1.21
C GLY A 132 -17.15 -2.84 -0.16
N HIS A 133 -17.82 -2.06 -1.02
CA HIS A 133 -18.03 -2.39 -2.43
C HIS A 133 -16.96 -1.75 -3.30
N PHE A 134 -16.16 -2.53 -4.03
CA PHE A 134 -15.00 -2.07 -4.84
C PHE A 134 -15.30 -1.04 -5.95
N GLY A 135 -16.53 -0.51 -6.06
CA GLY A 135 -16.94 0.53 -7.02
C GLY A 135 -16.96 1.96 -6.44
N TRP A 136 -16.23 2.26 -5.36
CA TRP A 136 -16.26 3.59 -4.76
C TRP A 136 -15.40 4.61 -5.52
N ASP A 137 -15.86 5.87 -5.50
CA ASP A 137 -15.07 7.01 -5.97
C ASP A 137 -13.96 7.33 -4.95
N PHE A 138 -12.72 7.10 -5.37
CA PHE A 138 -11.52 7.28 -4.55
C PHE A 138 -11.21 8.77 -4.27
N ASN A 139 -11.74 9.69 -5.09
CA ASN A 139 -11.58 11.13 -4.91
C ASN A 139 -12.76 11.77 -4.16
N SER A 140 -13.75 10.98 -3.75
CA SER A 140 -14.85 11.46 -2.92
C SER A 140 -14.39 11.92 -1.54
N GLN A 141 -15.14 12.84 -0.94
CA GLN A 141 -14.86 13.34 0.42
C GLN A 141 -14.88 12.23 1.49
N SER A 142 -15.67 11.18 1.27
CA SER A 142 -15.70 10.00 2.14
C SER A 142 -14.39 9.22 2.08
N SER A 143 -13.90 8.91 0.88
CA SER A 143 -12.60 8.23 0.68
C SER A 143 -11.45 9.03 1.25
N LYS A 144 -11.41 10.34 1.00
CA LYS A 144 -10.41 11.27 1.56
C LYS A 144 -10.41 11.28 3.08
N SER A 145 -11.59 11.28 3.71
CA SER A 145 -11.72 11.23 5.18
C SER A 145 -11.20 9.92 5.75
N LYS A 146 -11.50 8.79 5.10
CA LYS A 146 -11.00 7.46 5.49
C LYS A 146 -9.49 7.35 5.33
N LEU A 147 -8.93 7.85 4.22
CA LEU A 147 -7.47 7.91 4.01
C LEU A 147 -6.79 8.72 5.10
N ASN A 148 -7.37 9.86 5.49
CA ASN A 148 -6.83 10.67 6.57
C ASN A 148 -6.81 9.92 7.91
N LEU A 149 -7.90 9.21 8.25
CA LEU A 149 -7.95 8.38 9.45
C LEU A 149 -6.89 7.27 9.44
N VAL A 150 -6.72 6.59 8.29
CA VAL A 150 -5.70 5.56 8.12
C VAL A 150 -4.30 6.16 8.28
N TYR A 151 -4.03 7.29 7.63
CA TYR A 151 -2.74 7.97 7.71
C TYR A 151 -2.38 8.41 9.14
N HIS A 152 -3.31 9.04 9.87
CA HIS A 152 -3.09 9.40 11.27
C HIS A 152 -2.82 8.19 12.17
N LYS A 153 -3.43 7.04 11.87
CA LYS A 153 -3.14 5.78 12.58
C LYS A 153 -1.70 5.33 12.34
N PHE A 154 -1.20 5.46 11.12
CA PHE A 154 0.18 5.14 10.77
C PHE A 154 1.18 6.08 11.45
N ILE A 155 0.88 7.38 11.53
CA ILE A 155 1.68 8.34 12.31
C ILE A 155 1.67 7.96 13.80
N THR A 156 0.53 7.62 14.36
CA THR A 156 0.44 7.15 15.75
C THR A 156 1.30 5.91 16.00
N TRP A 157 1.32 4.95 15.07
CA TRP A 157 2.17 3.77 15.15
C TRP A 157 3.66 4.08 15.02
N GLN A 158 4.01 5.08 14.22
CA GLN A 158 5.38 5.57 14.09
C GLN A 158 5.87 6.17 15.41
N ASP A 159 5.06 7.07 15.99
CA ASP A 159 5.44 7.84 17.17
C ASP A 159 5.34 7.00 18.45
N ASN A 160 4.47 5.97 18.45
CA ASN A 160 4.28 5.08 19.59
C ASN A 160 4.18 3.59 19.15
N PRO A 161 5.32 2.88 19.12
CA PRO A 161 5.35 1.46 18.76
C PRO A 161 4.52 0.53 19.67
N THR A 162 4.26 0.92 20.91
CA THR A 162 3.41 0.13 21.83
C THR A 162 1.95 0.09 21.36
N VAL A 163 1.44 1.21 20.83
CA VAL A 163 0.08 1.27 20.26
C VAL A 163 -0.01 0.36 19.03
N TYR A 164 1.03 0.35 18.18
CA TYR A 164 1.11 -0.58 17.06
C TYR A 164 0.98 -2.03 17.51
N TYR A 165 1.72 -2.45 18.54
CA TYR A 165 1.65 -3.82 19.05
C TYR A 165 0.25 -4.18 19.56
N GLN A 166 -0.38 -3.29 20.34
CA GLN A 166 -1.73 -3.51 20.88
C GLN A 166 -2.77 -3.64 19.77
N ASP A 167 -2.72 -2.75 18.77
CA ASP A 167 -3.60 -2.83 17.61
C ASP A 167 -3.36 -4.11 16.81
N VAL A 168 -2.10 -4.49 16.59
CA VAL A 168 -1.76 -5.72 15.87
C VAL A 168 -2.38 -6.94 16.55
N VAL A 169 -2.27 -7.05 17.87
CA VAL A 169 -2.87 -8.15 18.64
C VAL A 169 -4.40 -8.14 18.47
N LYS A 170 -5.05 -7.00 18.73
CA LYS A 170 -6.50 -6.85 18.63
C LYS A 170 -7.02 -7.18 17.23
N TYR A 171 -6.37 -6.65 16.21
CA TYR A 171 -6.80 -6.88 14.83
C TYR A 171 -6.43 -8.29 14.37
N LYS A 172 -5.35 -8.92 14.86
CA LYS A 172 -5.03 -10.31 14.54
C LYS A 172 -6.17 -11.23 14.96
N GLU A 173 -6.70 -11.07 16.17
CA GLU A 173 -7.86 -11.85 16.64
C GLU A 173 -9.09 -11.70 15.73
N GLN A 174 -9.29 -10.50 15.18
CA GLN A 174 -10.40 -10.23 14.24
C GLN A 174 -10.14 -10.68 12.80
N LEU A 175 -8.88 -10.64 12.36
CA LEU A 175 -8.47 -10.87 10.98
C LEU A 175 -8.04 -12.32 10.73
N GLU A 176 -7.70 -13.08 11.77
CA GLU A 176 -7.28 -14.47 11.65
C GLU A 176 -8.35 -15.37 10.99
N PRO A 177 -9.65 -15.26 11.34
CA PRO A 177 -10.71 -15.95 10.62
C PRO A 177 -10.83 -15.51 9.15
N LEU A 178 -10.70 -14.20 8.88
CA LEU A 178 -10.76 -13.64 7.53
C LEU A 178 -9.59 -14.09 6.65
N TRP A 179 -8.38 -14.12 7.21
CA TRP A 179 -7.18 -14.61 6.54
C TRP A 179 -7.30 -16.10 6.22
N ASN A 180 -7.77 -16.92 7.16
CA ASN A 180 -7.96 -18.35 6.91
C ASN A 180 -8.94 -18.58 5.75
N GLY A 181 -10.04 -17.82 5.70
CA GLY A 181 -10.97 -17.84 4.57
C GLY A 181 -10.34 -17.39 3.25
N LEU A 182 -9.59 -16.27 3.26
CA LEU A 182 -8.90 -15.74 2.08
C LEU A 182 -7.81 -16.70 1.58
N ALA A 183 -7.00 -17.24 2.48
CA ALA A 183 -5.94 -18.20 2.17
C ALA A 183 -6.54 -19.47 1.54
N LEU A 184 -7.66 -19.97 2.06
CA LEU A 184 -8.39 -21.09 1.47
C LEU A 184 -8.89 -20.75 0.06
N ALA A 185 -9.52 -19.58 -0.13
CA ALA A 185 -10.02 -19.13 -1.43
C ALA A 185 -8.90 -18.91 -2.47
N LEU A 186 -7.71 -18.50 -2.02
CA LEU A 186 -6.54 -18.30 -2.87
C LEU A 186 -5.67 -19.56 -3.03
N GLY A 187 -6.07 -20.70 -2.47
CA GLY A 187 -5.29 -21.94 -2.52
C GLY A 187 -3.96 -21.88 -1.74
N LEU A 188 -3.82 -20.93 -0.82
CA LEU A 188 -2.64 -20.76 0.02
C LEU A 188 -2.72 -21.73 1.20
N HIS A 189 -1.90 -22.78 1.22
CA HIS A 189 -1.81 -23.69 2.36
C HIS A 189 -0.85 -23.16 3.42
N GLY A 190 -1.38 -22.84 4.61
CA GLY A 190 -0.62 -22.45 5.79
C GLY A 190 -1.45 -21.60 6.74
N GLY A 191 -1.72 -22.12 7.95
CA GLY A 191 -2.27 -21.31 9.05
C GLY A 191 -1.29 -20.20 9.46
N PHE A 192 -1.79 -19.24 10.26
CA PHE A 192 -0.94 -18.24 10.90
C PHE A 192 0.30 -18.92 11.46
N LEU A 193 1.47 -18.43 11.07
CA LEU A 193 2.79 -18.92 11.48
C LEU A 193 2.70 -19.53 12.88
N LYS A 194 2.90 -20.86 13.00
CA LYS A 194 3.16 -21.47 14.30
C LYS A 194 4.26 -20.63 14.95
N PRO A 195 4.12 -20.21 16.22
CA PRO A 195 5.23 -19.60 16.92
C PRO A 195 6.29 -20.70 17.07
N GLN A 196 7.24 -20.76 16.13
CA GLN A 196 8.49 -21.44 16.38
C GLN A 196 9.31 -20.47 17.22
N GLY A 197 9.34 -20.73 18.52
CA GLY A 197 10.16 -19.98 19.45
C GLY A 197 11.64 -20.14 19.11
N SER A 198 12.38 -19.03 19.12
CA SER A 198 13.56 -18.83 19.97
C SER A 198 14.30 -17.56 19.52
N SER A 199 14.41 -16.60 20.44
CA SER A 199 15.42 -15.53 20.44
C SER A 199 15.52 -14.63 19.19
N GLU A 200 14.63 -13.64 19.06
CA GLU A 200 15.04 -12.37 18.46
C GLU A 200 15.23 -11.36 19.61
N GLU A 201 16.50 -11.08 19.90
CA GLU A 201 16.91 -9.98 20.76
C GLU A 201 16.21 -8.69 20.33
N LEU A 202 15.72 -7.96 21.32
CA LEU A 202 15.32 -6.55 21.20
C LEU A 202 16.35 -5.80 20.34
N PRO A 203 15.93 -5.10 19.27
CA PRO A 203 16.83 -4.13 18.66
C PRO A 203 17.11 -3.06 19.70
N LYS A 204 18.33 -3.06 20.24
CA LYS A 204 18.86 -1.91 20.98
C LYS A 204 18.80 -0.72 20.03
N LEU A 205 17.99 0.26 20.39
CA LEU A 205 18.01 1.59 19.80
C LEU A 205 19.37 2.21 20.15
N MET A 206 20.24 2.31 19.13
CA MET A 206 21.29 3.30 19.03
C MET A 206 20.99 4.18 17.81
#